data_AF-A0A357G187-F1
#
_entry.id   AF-A0A357G187-F1
#
_cell.length_a   1.000
_cell.length_b   1.000
_cell.length_c   1.000
_cell.angle_alpha   90.00
_cell.angle_beta   90.00
_cell.angle_gamma   90.00
#
_symmetry.space_group_name_H-M   'P 1'
#
loop_
_entity.id
_entity.type
_entity.pdbx_description
1 polymer ?
#
loop_
_entity_poly.entity_id
_entity_poly.type
_entity_poly.pdbx_seq_one_letter_code
_entity_poly.pdbx_strand_id
1 'polypeptide(L)'
;MRQVGFSLFIGLLAVVVFGMSSGAYAGTTISEVRVQGNERVEPATVMSYMDLQAGDTAEREDLDRALKSLFATGLFADVSLDLQGNVLNVNVIENPVINEIAFEGNDRIEDEELLAEIQLRPRQVFTRTKVQSDVSRLYQIYRRNGRFSVNIEPKVIRLDQNRVNLVFEVQEGDVTNVEAIRFVGNKHFSDSKLRSVVSTSETSWYKFLSTDDRYDPDRLAFDQELLRKFYLAEGYADYNLVSAIAELSDDKEDFFITFTVDEGDRYKVKSTNIDSNLRNFDPATLKGTVEIAAGDWYDADRVQEAVDKLTDALGDLQYAFVNVQPDIRRSREEKTVDIVFQINETPRVFVERIDVNGNIRTLDEVVRREILLDEGDPYNRSKLARSEQNIRDLDFFEEVKVDVVQGSAPDKTVVNVDVAEKSTGELSVGAGFSTSDGPLADLRIRERNLLGKGQDLLLAATIAGEKTEFDLSFTEPYFMDRDVSAGFDLFHITRDLQDESSYDQRRTGGALRVGYPLSERWRQTASYRAERNEITDVKSDASRFVQEQEGRRDTSALALRTTYENVDSKQFPTDGWLLWLDTEVAGLGGDAKYVSGKTGASFFHPIWDQVVVNLLGETGAIGGYGDEE
;
A
#
# COMPACT_ATOMS: atom_id res chain seq x y z
N MET A 1 -6.88 -22.90 -92.61
CA MET A 1 -7.06 -24.04 -91.66
C MET A 1 -8.19 -23.64 -90.71
N ARG A 2 -9.42 -23.99 -91.10
CA ARG A 2 -10.36 -24.88 -90.37
C ARG A 2 -10.70 -24.34 -88.97
N GLN A 3 -11.72 -23.48 -88.83
CA GLN A 3 -13.19 -23.74 -88.82
C GLN A 3 -13.64 -24.61 -87.63
N VAL A 4 -14.78 -24.41 -86.95
CA VAL A 4 -15.85 -23.40 -86.75
C VAL A 4 -16.90 -24.12 -85.85
N GLY A 5 -17.72 -23.37 -85.11
CA GLY A 5 -19.07 -23.79 -84.67
C GLY A 5 -19.18 -24.09 -83.18
N PHE A 6 -19.82 -23.28 -82.32
CA PHE A 6 -21.24 -22.85 -82.28
C PHE A 6 -22.21 -24.04 -82.23
N SER A 7 -22.84 -24.25 -81.06
CA SER A 7 -24.24 -24.66 -80.95
C SER A 7 -24.76 -24.54 -79.51
N LEU A 8 -25.72 -23.62 -79.36
CA LEU A 8 -26.74 -23.56 -78.32
C LEU A 8 -27.53 -24.88 -78.30
N PHE A 9 -27.89 -25.41 -77.13
CA PHE A 9 -29.13 -26.16 -76.97
C PHE A 9 -29.75 -25.91 -75.58
N ILE A 10 -30.98 -25.44 -75.63
CA ILE A 10 -31.93 -25.24 -74.53
C ILE A 10 -32.29 -26.60 -73.94
N GLY A 11 -32.33 -26.72 -72.60
CA GLY A 11 -32.67 -27.99 -71.95
C GLY A 11 -33.05 -27.87 -70.48
N LEU A 12 -34.30 -27.47 -70.25
CA LEU A 12 -35.17 -27.90 -69.16
C LEU A 12 -34.77 -27.61 -67.69
N LEU A 13 -35.53 -26.68 -67.13
CA LEU A 13 -35.79 -26.48 -65.71
C LEU A 13 -36.19 -27.81 -65.04
N ALA A 14 -35.34 -28.37 -64.20
CA ALA A 14 -35.70 -29.38 -63.21
C ALA A 14 -35.40 -28.81 -61.82
N VAL A 15 -36.42 -28.24 -61.19
CA VAL A 15 -36.43 -27.96 -59.76
C VAL A 15 -36.36 -29.30 -59.06
N VAL A 16 -35.14 -29.75 -58.73
CA VAL A 16 -34.95 -30.82 -57.75
C VAL A 16 -35.15 -30.18 -56.40
N VAL A 17 -36.38 -30.30 -55.90
CA VAL A 17 -36.68 -30.21 -54.47
C VAL A 17 -35.85 -31.30 -53.80
N PHE A 18 -34.69 -30.93 -53.26
CA PHE A 18 -34.05 -31.74 -52.23
C PHE A 18 -34.96 -31.67 -51.01
N GLY A 19 -35.86 -32.64 -50.91
CA GLY A 19 -36.58 -32.90 -49.68
C GLY A 19 -35.55 -33.11 -48.58
N MET A 20 -35.50 -32.18 -47.63
CA MET A 20 -34.91 -32.42 -46.32
C MET A 20 -35.73 -33.53 -45.66
N SER A 21 -35.36 -34.78 -45.93
CA SER A 21 -35.76 -35.91 -45.09
C SER A 21 -34.95 -35.82 -43.81
N SER A 22 -35.52 -35.18 -42.79
CA SER A 22 -35.16 -35.37 -41.40
C SER A 22 -35.49 -36.83 -41.04
N GLY A 23 -34.56 -37.74 -41.31
CA GLY A 23 -34.61 -39.09 -40.77
C GLY A 23 -34.43 -39.00 -39.27
N ALA A 24 -35.53 -39.11 -38.53
CA ALA A 24 -35.48 -39.40 -37.11
C ALA A 24 -34.78 -40.76 -36.95
N TYR A 25 -33.56 -40.74 -36.43
CA TYR A 25 -32.91 -41.95 -35.95
C TYR A 25 -33.76 -42.49 -34.81
N ALA A 26 -34.34 -43.68 -34.99
CA ALA A 26 -34.97 -44.38 -33.88
C ALA A 26 -33.87 -44.64 -32.83
N GLY A 27 -34.02 -44.08 -31.64
CA GLY A 27 -33.13 -44.34 -30.52
C GLY A 27 -33.00 -45.84 -30.27
N THR A 28 -31.79 -46.29 -29.95
CA THR A 28 -31.50 -47.72 -29.73
C THR A 28 -31.51 -47.99 -28.23
N THR A 29 -32.30 -48.97 -27.79
CA THR A 29 -32.37 -49.33 -26.37
C THR A 29 -31.12 -50.11 -25.94
N ILE A 30 -30.42 -49.60 -24.94
CA ILE A 30 -29.22 -50.22 -24.39
C ILE A 30 -29.64 -51.42 -23.53
N SER A 31 -29.18 -52.62 -23.86
CA SER A 31 -29.41 -53.82 -23.03
C SER A 31 -28.33 -54.06 -21.98
N GLU A 32 -27.09 -53.61 -22.24
CA GLU A 32 -25.95 -53.79 -21.34
C GLU A 32 -24.92 -52.66 -21.58
N VAL A 33 -24.31 -52.16 -20.51
CA VAL A 33 -23.17 -51.22 -20.56
C VAL A 33 -21.93 -51.95 -20.07
N ARG A 34 -20.86 -51.94 -20.87
CA ARG A 34 -19.59 -52.58 -20.53
C ARG A 34 -18.47 -51.55 -20.49
N VAL A 35 -17.92 -51.33 -19.29
CA VAL A 35 -16.80 -50.41 -19.06
C VAL A 35 -15.49 -51.19 -19.12
N GLN A 36 -14.50 -50.68 -19.85
CA GLN A 36 -13.17 -51.27 -19.99
C GLN A 36 -12.08 -50.19 -19.89
N GLY A 37 -10.90 -50.56 -19.36
CA GLY A 37 -9.74 -49.67 -19.25
C GLY A 37 -9.69 -48.81 -17.98
N ASN A 38 -10.68 -48.95 -17.10
CA ASN A 38 -10.64 -48.39 -15.76
C ASN A 38 -9.73 -49.23 -14.83
N GLU A 39 -8.91 -48.57 -14.03
CA GLU A 39 -7.98 -49.17 -13.06
C GLU A 39 -8.37 -48.80 -11.63
N ARG A 40 -8.59 -47.50 -11.36
CA ARG A 40 -8.91 -46.98 -10.02
C ARG A 40 -10.37 -46.57 -9.89
N VAL A 41 -11.00 -46.14 -10.98
CA VAL A 41 -12.41 -45.73 -10.98
C VAL A 41 -13.28 -46.98 -11.12
N GLU A 42 -14.25 -47.16 -10.24
CA GLU A 42 -15.15 -48.31 -10.34
C GLU A 42 -16.10 -48.18 -11.55
N PRO A 43 -16.43 -49.27 -12.26
CA PRO A 43 -17.33 -49.24 -13.41
C PRO A 43 -18.69 -48.57 -13.12
N ALA A 44 -19.23 -48.77 -11.92
CA ALA A 44 -20.48 -48.15 -11.48
C ALA A 44 -20.38 -46.62 -11.41
N THR A 45 -19.21 -46.10 -11.01
CA THR A 45 -18.94 -44.66 -10.97
C THR A 45 -18.89 -44.08 -12.39
N VAL A 46 -18.25 -44.78 -13.34
CA VAL A 46 -18.24 -44.38 -14.76
C VAL A 46 -19.66 -44.30 -15.32
N MET A 47 -20.48 -45.32 -15.07
CA MET A 47 -21.89 -45.35 -15.47
C MET A 47 -22.70 -44.20 -14.85
N SER A 48 -22.43 -43.85 -13.59
CA SER A 48 -23.11 -42.73 -12.92
C SER A 48 -22.82 -41.36 -13.56
N TYR A 49 -21.62 -41.15 -14.11
CA TYR A 49 -21.24 -39.88 -14.75
C TYR A 49 -21.73 -39.75 -16.19
N MET A 50 -22.02 -40.86 -16.85
CA MET A 50 -22.57 -40.87 -18.21
C MET A 50 -24.04 -40.49 -18.28
N ASP A 51 -24.77 -40.62 -17.16
CA ASP A 51 -26.23 -40.48 -17.09
C ASP A 51 -26.94 -41.39 -18.12
N LEU A 52 -26.39 -42.59 -18.33
CA LEU A 52 -26.89 -43.63 -19.23
C LEU A 52 -26.78 -44.99 -18.55
N GLN A 53 -27.89 -45.73 -18.50
CA GLN A 53 -27.98 -47.04 -17.89
C GLN A 53 -28.57 -48.09 -18.83
N ALA A 54 -28.42 -49.36 -18.45
CA ALA A 54 -29.10 -50.45 -19.14
C ALA A 54 -30.63 -50.29 -19.00
N GLY A 55 -31.33 -50.26 -20.13
CA GLY A 55 -32.77 -49.98 -20.21
C GLY A 55 -33.10 -48.63 -20.86
N ASP A 56 -32.13 -47.70 -20.92
CA ASP A 56 -32.32 -46.40 -21.53
C ASP A 56 -32.30 -46.47 -23.06
N THR A 57 -33.04 -45.56 -23.70
CA THR A 57 -33.01 -45.40 -25.16
C THR A 57 -31.96 -44.35 -25.48
N ALA A 58 -30.85 -44.77 -26.07
CA ALA A 58 -29.75 -43.88 -26.40
C ALA A 58 -29.93 -43.31 -27.81
N GLU A 59 -30.00 -41.98 -27.89
CA GLU A 59 -29.85 -41.23 -29.13
C GLU A 59 -28.42 -40.71 -29.27
N ARG A 60 -28.07 -40.25 -30.47
CA ARG A 60 -26.71 -39.75 -30.75
C ARG A 60 -26.35 -38.54 -29.88
N GLU A 61 -27.34 -37.73 -29.53
CA GLU A 61 -27.18 -36.57 -28.65
C GLU A 61 -26.88 -37.00 -27.19
N ASP A 62 -27.47 -38.09 -26.72
CA ASP A 62 -27.23 -38.61 -25.38
C ASP A 62 -25.84 -39.24 -25.26
N LEU A 63 -25.36 -39.92 -26.31
CA LEU A 63 -23.99 -40.44 -26.35
C LEU A 63 -22.95 -39.31 -26.36
N ASP A 64 -23.20 -38.22 -27.10
CA ASP A 64 -22.32 -37.04 -27.08
C ASP A 64 -22.34 -36.34 -25.71
N ARG A 65 -23.51 -36.25 -25.07
CA ARG A 65 -23.64 -35.72 -23.71
C ARG A 65 -22.87 -36.58 -22.71
N ALA A 66 -23.02 -37.90 -22.76
CA ALA A 66 -22.31 -38.84 -21.90
C ALA A 66 -20.78 -38.74 -22.07
N LEU A 67 -20.31 -38.65 -23.32
CA LEU A 67 -18.89 -38.44 -23.63
C LEU A 67 -18.39 -37.13 -23.01
N LYS A 68 -19.11 -36.02 -23.22
CA LYS A 68 -18.77 -34.71 -22.64
C LYS A 68 -18.77 -34.73 -21.11
N SER A 69 -19.76 -35.38 -20.49
CA SER A 69 -19.83 -35.52 -19.04
C SER A 69 -18.64 -36.29 -18.48
N LEU A 70 -18.26 -37.41 -19.12
CA LEU A 70 -17.08 -38.18 -18.72
C LEU A 70 -15.79 -37.36 -18.83
N PHE A 71 -15.58 -36.62 -19.92
CA PHE A 71 -14.43 -35.72 -20.05
C PHE A 71 -14.45 -34.57 -19.03
N ALA A 72 -15.63 -34.00 -18.74
CA ALA A 72 -15.79 -32.92 -17.78
C ALA A 72 -15.41 -33.32 -16.35
N THR A 73 -15.49 -34.62 -16.00
CA THR A 73 -15.00 -35.11 -14.71
C THR A 73 -13.48 -34.93 -14.53
N GLY A 74 -12.73 -34.84 -15.63
CA GLY A 74 -11.27 -34.79 -15.63
C GLY A 74 -10.58 -36.09 -15.21
N LEU A 75 -11.32 -37.17 -14.94
CA LEU A 75 -10.78 -38.46 -14.51
C LEU A 75 -10.15 -39.27 -15.65
N PHE A 76 -10.51 -38.97 -16.90
CA PHE A 76 -10.12 -39.75 -18.06
C PHE A 76 -9.33 -38.91 -19.09
N ALA A 77 -8.23 -39.48 -19.57
CA ALA A 77 -7.39 -38.93 -20.63
C ALA A 77 -8.01 -39.12 -22.01
N ASP A 78 -8.71 -40.24 -22.19
CA ASP A 78 -9.41 -40.60 -23.41
C ASP A 78 -10.66 -41.43 -23.09
N VAL A 79 -11.71 -41.22 -23.88
CA VAL A 79 -13.02 -41.87 -23.71
C VAL A 79 -13.56 -42.19 -25.10
N SER A 80 -13.86 -43.46 -25.35
CA SER A 80 -14.55 -43.90 -26.56
C SER A 80 -15.83 -44.63 -26.18
N LEU A 81 -16.93 -44.26 -26.83
CA LEU A 81 -18.23 -44.90 -26.70
C LEU A 81 -18.57 -45.58 -28.03
N ASP A 82 -18.74 -46.89 -28.01
CA ASP A 82 -19.11 -47.66 -29.20
C ASP A 82 -20.35 -48.52 -28.92
N LEU A 83 -21.42 -48.28 -29.68
CA LEU A 83 -22.68 -49.00 -29.55
C LEU A 83 -22.75 -50.10 -30.62
N GLN A 84 -22.52 -51.35 -30.20
CA GLN A 84 -22.55 -52.52 -31.07
C GLN A 84 -23.84 -53.32 -30.83
N GLY A 85 -24.82 -53.17 -31.72
CA GLY A 85 -26.16 -53.73 -31.52
C GLY A 85 -26.88 -53.03 -30.37
N ASN A 86 -27.11 -53.74 -29.26
CA ASN A 86 -27.72 -53.18 -28.04
C ASN A 86 -26.72 -53.06 -26.85
N VAL A 87 -25.43 -53.33 -27.06
CA VAL A 87 -24.41 -53.24 -26.00
C VAL A 87 -23.57 -51.99 -26.19
N LEU A 88 -23.50 -51.15 -25.15
CA LEU A 88 -22.66 -49.94 -25.14
C LEU A 88 -21.29 -50.27 -24.52
N ASN A 89 -20.25 -50.27 -25.35
CA ASN A 89 -18.87 -50.44 -24.90
C ASN A 89 -18.28 -49.06 -24.59
N VAL A 90 -17.82 -48.89 -23.35
CA VAL A 90 -17.22 -47.66 -22.83
C VAL A 90 -15.75 -47.96 -22.55
N ASN A 91 -14.85 -47.57 -23.46
CA ASN A 91 -13.42 -47.69 -23.21
C ASN A 91 -12.89 -46.38 -22.68
N VAL A 92 -12.26 -46.41 -21.51
CA VAL A 92 -11.67 -45.25 -20.85
C VAL A 92 -10.18 -45.46 -20.62
N ILE A 93 -9.41 -44.38 -20.71
CA ILE A 93 -8.02 -44.34 -20.22
C ILE A 93 -8.01 -43.34 -19.07
N GLU A 94 -7.69 -43.79 -17.86
CA GLU A 94 -7.65 -42.90 -16.70
C GLU A 94 -6.48 -41.90 -16.77
N ASN A 95 -6.75 -40.66 -16.38
CA ASN A 95 -5.69 -39.67 -16.15
C ASN A 95 -4.83 -40.10 -14.94
N PRO A 96 -3.50 -39.94 -15.01
CA PRO A 96 -2.64 -40.31 -13.90
C PRO A 96 -2.86 -39.40 -12.68
N VAL A 97 -2.47 -39.88 -11.51
CA VAL A 97 -2.49 -39.08 -10.27
C VAL A 97 -1.12 -38.47 -10.03
N ILE A 98 -1.07 -37.19 -9.69
CA ILE A 98 0.16 -36.48 -9.34
C ILE A 98 0.66 -37.02 -8.00
N ASN A 99 1.89 -37.55 -7.98
CA ASN A 99 2.54 -37.97 -6.75
C ASN A 99 3.26 -36.78 -6.10
N GLU A 100 3.98 -35.99 -6.89
CA GLU A 100 4.80 -34.86 -6.44
C GLU A 100 4.85 -33.78 -7.52
N ILE A 101 5.00 -32.53 -7.08
CA ILE A 101 5.27 -31.37 -7.92
C ILE A 101 6.59 -30.77 -7.43
N ALA A 102 7.53 -30.52 -8.34
CA ALA A 102 8.80 -29.89 -8.04
C ALA A 102 9.08 -28.75 -9.03
N PHE A 103 9.88 -27.78 -8.59
CA PHE A 103 10.39 -26.70 -9.42
C PHE A 103 11.91 -26.83 -9.51
N GLU A 104 12.48 -26.53 -10.67
CA GLU A 104 13.93 -26.56 -10.88
C GLU A 104 14.35 -25.29 -11.62
N GLY A 105 15.36 -24.58 -11.11
CA GLY A 105 15.88 -23.34 -11.71
C GLY A 105 15.18 -22.05 -11.27
N ASN A 106 14.29 -22.14 -10.27
CA ASN A 106 13.61 -21.00 -9.65
C ASN A 106 14.43 -20.37 -8.50
N ASP A 107 15.58 -19.78 -8.81
CA ASP A 107 16.48 -19.19 -7.80
C ASP A 107 15.91 -17.93 -7.11
N ARG A 108 14.89 -17.28 -7.70
CA ARG A 108 14.40 -15.97 -7.24
C ARG A 108 13.06 -16.03 -6.55
N ILE A 109 12.30 -17.10 -6.73
CA ILE A 109 10.99 -17.30 -6.11
C ILE A 109 10.99 -18.70 -5.48
N GLU A 110 10.69 -18.78 -4.19
CA GLU A 110 10.72 -20.03 -3.44
C GLU A 110 9.63 -21.01 -3.91
N ASP A 111 9.91 -22.31 -3.79
CA ASP A 111 9.01 -23.39 -4.19
C ASP A 111 7.63 -23.26 -3.53
N GLU A 112 7.58 -22.89 -2.24
CA GLU A 112 6.32 -22.71 -1.52
C GLU A 112 5.45 -21.60 -2.11
N GLU A 113 6.05 -20.49 -2.55
CA GLU A 113 5.34 -19.38 -3.17
C GLU A 113 4.76 -19.79 -4.52
N LEU A 114 5.55 -20.47 -5.36
CA LEU A 114 5.08 -20.96 -6.66
C LEU A 114 3.99 -22.03 -6.49
N LEU A 115 4.15 -22.93 -5.52
CA LEU A 115 3.17 -23.99 -5.23
C LEU A 115 1.84 -23.41 -4.73
N ALA A 116 1.87 -22.33 -3.94
CA ALA A 116 0.66 -21.67 -3.46
C ALA A 116 -0.20 -21.10 -4.60
N GLU A 117 0.45 -20.61 -5.65
CA GLU A 117 -0.18 -19.88 -6.75
C GLU A 117 -0.75 -20.75 -7.88
N ILE A 118 -0.22 -21.96 -8.08
CA ILE A 118 -0.73 -22.90 -9.11
C ILE A 118 -2.00 -23.63 -8.62
N GLN A 119 -2.74 -24.30 -9.51
CA GLN A 119 -3.94 -25.07 -9.16
C GLN A 119 -3.65 -26.53 -8.80
N LEU A 120 -2.70 -27.15 -9.48
CA LEU A 120 -2.35 -28.56 -9.25
C LEU A 120 -1.72 -28.74 -7.86
N ARG A 121 -2.09 -29.84 -7.21
CA ARG A 121 -1.51 -30.27 -5.93
C ARG A 121 -1.17 -31.76 -5.96
N PRO A 122 -0.21 -32.21 -5.12
CA PRO A 122 0.02 -33.63 -4.90
C PRO A 122 -1.28 -34.37 -4.54
N ARG A 123 -1.43 -35.58 -5.08
CA ARG A 123 -2.61 -36.47 -4.98
C ARG A 123 -3.83 -36.04 -5.80
N GLN A 124 -3.74 -34.99 -6.62
CA GLN A 124 -4.79 -34.65 -7.58
C GLN A 124 -4.60 -35.37 -8.92
N VAL A 125 -5.68 -35.45 -9.70
CA VAL A 125 -5.67 -36.00 -11.05
C VAL A 125 -4.97 -35.02 -12.00
N PHE A 126 -3.99 -35.53 -12.73
CA PHE A 126 -3.22 -34.81 -13.74
C PHE A 126 -4.07 -34.61 -15.00
N THR A 127 -4.19 -33.36 -15.48
CA THR A 127 -4.75 -33.08 -16.80
C THR A 127 -3.87 -32.08 -17.54
N ARG A 128 -3.74 -32.24 -18.87
CA ARG A 128 -2.94 -31.31 -19.70
C ARG A 128 -3.45 -29.88 -19.61
N THR A 129 -4.76 -29.70 -19.51
CA THR A 129 -5.40 -28.39 -19.39
C THR A 129 -4.99 -27.66 -18.11
N LYS A 130 -4.96 -28.37 -16.97
CA LYS A 130 -4.53 -27.79 -15.69
C LYS A 130 -3.04 -27.43 -15.72
N VAL A 131 -2.20 -28.30 -16.30
CA VAL A 131 -0.76 -27.99 -16.47
C VAL A 131 -0.56 -26.73 -17.30
N GLN A 132 -1.28 -26.58 -18.42
CA GLN A 132 -1.18 -25.37 -19.24
C GLN A 132 -1.67 -24.11 -18.50
N SER A 133 -2.73 -24.24 -17.72
CA SER A 133 -3.23 -23.15 -16.86
C SER A 133 -2.18 -22.75 -15.82
N ASP A 134 -1.55 -23.73 -15.17
CA ASP A 134 -0.52 -23.50 -14.15
C ASP A 134 0.75 -22.92 -14.76
N VAL A 135 1.21 -23.42 -15.90
CA VAL A 135 2.31 -22.81 -16.67
C VAL A 135 1.99 -21.36 -17.02
N SER A 136 0.77 -21.07 -17.48
CA SER A 136 0.33 -19.70 -17.78
C SER A 136 0.33 -18.81 -16.53
N ARG A 137 -0.08 -19.35 -15.37
CA ARG A 137 -0.04 -18.65 -14.08
C ARG A 137 1.41 -18.38 -13.64
N LEU A 138 2.30 -19.36 -13.76
CA LEU A 138 3.73 -19.18 -13.46
C LEU A 138 4.35 -18.11 -14.38
N TYR A 139 4.05 -18.11 -15.68
CA TYR A 139 4.45 -17.03 -16.59
C TYR A 139 3.96 -15.66 -16.12
N GLN A 140 2.73 -15.55 -15.60
CA GLN A 140 2.20 -14.29 -15.08
C GLN A 140 2.94 -13.82 -13.81
N ILE A 141 3.26 -14.75 -12.90
CA ILE A 141 4.02 -14.44 -11.67
C ILE A 141 5.40 -13.90 -12.02
N TYR A 142 6.13 -14.59 -12.89
CA TYR A 142 7.46 -14.16 -13.33
C TYR A 142 7.42 -12.82 -14.08
N ARG A 143 6.43 -12.61 -14.94
CA ARG A 143 6.23 -11.32 -15.64
C ARG A 143 5.92 -10.18 -14.69
N ARG A 144 5.11 -10.39 -13.65
CA ARG A 144 4.84 -9.38 -12.62
C ARG A 144 6.12 -9.01 -11.86
N ASN A 145 7.02 -9.97 -11.67
CA ASN A 145 8.35 -9.72 -11.10
C ASN A 145 9.36 -9.11 -12.10
N GLY A 146 8.89 -8.66 -13.27
CA GLY A 146 9.70 -8.03 -14.31
C GLY A 146 10.51 -9.01 -15.18
N ARG A 147 10.25 -10.32 -15.13
CA ARG A 147 10.99 -11.33 -15.92
C ARG A 147 10.17 -11.82 -17.11
N PHE A 148 10.28 -11.14 -18.25
CA PHE A 148 9.52 -11.49 -19.46
C PHE A 148 10.21 -12.53 -20.34
N SER A 149 11.52 -12.68 -20.19
CA SER A 149 12.35 -13.69 -20.85
C SER A 149 12.27 -15.08 -20.23
N VAL A 150 11.49 -15.25 -19.16
CA VAL A 150 11.31 -16.54 -18.49
C VAL A 150 10.86 -17.61 -19.49
N ASN A 151 11.37 -18.83 -19.35
CA ASN A 151 10.93 -20.00 -20.09
C ASN A 151 10.63 -21.14 -19.11
N ILE A 152 9.40 -21.64 -19.14
CA ILE A 152 8.90 -22.66 -18.21
C ILE A 152 8.50 -23.89 -19.01
N GLU A 153 9.19 -25.01 -18.77
CA GLU A 153 8.91 -26.28 -19.42
C GLU A 153 8.42 -27.34 -18.42
N PRO A 154 7.17 -27.83 -18.54
CA PRO A 154 6.67 -28.89 -17.69
C PRO A 154 7.19 -30.27 -18.17
N LYS A 155 7.96 -30.96 -17.33
CA LYS A 155 8.39 -32.35 -17.52
C LYS A 155 7.51 -33.30 -16.73
N VAL A 156 6.98 -34.32 -17.40
CA VAL A 156 6.13 -35.35 -16.80
C VAL A 156 6.91 -36.66 -16.70
N ILE A 157 7.26 -37.06 -15.48
CA ILE A 157 7.97 -38.31 -15.20
C ILE A 157 6.92 -39.34 -14.79
N ARG A 158 6.70 -40.36 -15.64
CA ARG A 158 5.73 -41.43 -15.35
C ARG A 158 6.29 -42.39 -14.30
N LEU A 159 5.42 -42.81 -13.39
CA LEU A 159 5.68 -43.76 -12.34
C LEU A 159 4.74 -44.95 -12.43
N ASP A 160 5.05 -46.01 -11.70
CA ASP A 160 4.16 -47.16 -11.54
C ASP A 160 2.80 -46.77 -10.92
N GLN A 161 1.79 -47.60 -11.19
CA GLN A 161 0.41 -47.43 -10.69
C GLN A 161 -0.31 -46.18 -11.23
N ASN A 162 -0.08 -45.85 -12.51
CA ASN A 162 -0.65 -44.70 -13.21
C ASN A 162 -0.45 -43.39 -12.43
N ARG A 163 0.78 -43.14 -11.96
CA ARG A 163 1.17 -41.91 -11.26
C ARG A 163 2.20 -41.13 -12.06
N VAL A 164 2.30 -39.84 -11.77
CA VAL A 164 3.30 -38.95 -12.38
C VAL A 164 3.94 -38.01 -11.35
N ASN A 165 5.24 -37.76 -11.50
CA ASN A 165 5.88 -36.58 -10.94
C ASN A 165 5.89 -35.47 -12.00
N LEU A 166 5.48 -34.27 -11.61
CA LEU A 166 5.47 -33.10 -12.47
C LEU A 166 6.58 -32.15 -12.04
N VAL A 167 7.58 -31.95 -12.89
CA VAL A 167 8.68 -31.01 -12.64
C VAL A 167 8.50 -29.82 -13.57
N PHE A 168 8.47 -28.62 -13.03
CA PHE A 168 8.53 -27.40 -13.82
C PHE A 168 9.99 -26.93 -13.90
N GLU A 169 10.63 -27.15 -15.04
CA GLU A 169 11.95 -26.59 -15.31
C GLU A 169 11.77 -25.11 -15.69
N VAL A 170 12.33 -24.22 -14.87
CA VAL A 170 12.23 -22.78 -15.01
C VAL A 170 13.60 -22.22 -15.39
N GLN A 171 13.65 -21.52 -16.50
CA GLN A 171 14.77 -20.66 -16.87
C GLN A 171 14.29 -19.23 -16.67
N GLU A 172 14.62 -18.62 -15.53
CA GLU A 172 14.05 -17.34 -15.12
C GLU A 172 14.39 -16.18 -16.07
N GLY A 173 15.56 -16.23 -16.70
CA GLY A 173 16.09 -15.14 -17.52
C GLY A 173 16.42 -13.91 -16.68
N ASP A 174 16.94 -12.86 -17.32
CA ASP A 174 17.20 -11.58 -16.67
C ASP A 174 15.91 -10.77 -16.45
N VAL A 175 16.01 -9.73 -15.62
CA VAL A 175 14.92 -8.77 -15.43
C VAL A 175 14.84 -7.90 -16.68
N THR A 176 13.65 -7.82 -17.26
CA THR A 176 13.36 -6.97 -18.40
C THR A 176 13.14 -5.54 -17.92
N ASN A 177 14.05 -4.64 -18.29
CA ASN A 177 14.02 -3.27 -17.80
C ASN A 177 13.39 -2.32 -18.83
N VAL A 178 13.13 -1.08 -18.43
CA VAL A 178 12.60 -0.03 -19.29
C VAL A 178 13.77 0.79 -19.82
N GLU A 179 14.13 0.55 -21.08
CA GLU A 179 15.26 1.23 -21.72
C GLU A 179 14.91 2.68 -22.09
N ALA A 180 13.69 2.92 -22.58
CA ALA A 180 13.27 4.28 -22.93
C ALA A 180 11.77 4.53 -22.75
N ILE A 181 11.45 5.75 -22.34
CA ILE A 181 10.09 6.27 -22.21
C ILE A 181 9.93 7.47 -23.15
N ARG A 182 8.99 7.35 -24.08
CA ARG A 182 8.73 8.37 -25.11
C ARG A 182 7.35 8.98 -24.92
N PHE A 183 7.27 10.28 -25.16
CA PHE A 183 6.03 11.03 -25.16
C PHE A 183 5.78 11.55 -26.58
N VAL A 184 4.55 11.37 -27.07
CA VAL A 184 4.13 11.81 -28.40
C VAL A 184 2.87 12.65 -28.25
N GLY A 185 2.88 13.85 -28.84
CA GLY A 185 1.75 14.76 -28.83
C GLY A 185 1.82 15.86 -27.77
N ASN A 186 2.77 15.77 -26.83
CA ASN A 186 3.13 16.85 -25.91
C ASN A 186 3.80 18.01 -26.67
N LYS A 187 3.28 19.23 -26.50
CA LYS A 187 3.77 20.46 -27.13
C LYS A 187 4.13 21.51 -26.10
N HIS A 188 3.42 21.52 -24.97
CA HIS A 188 3.60 22.49 -23.90
C HIS A 188 4.57 21.99 -22.83
N PHE A 189 4.59 20.69 -22.55
CA PHE A 189 5.56 20.09 -21.63
C PHE A 189 6.60 19.24 -22.36
N SER A 190 7.85 19.27 -21.87
CA SER A 190 8.92 18.45 -22.43
C SER A 190 8.83 17.00 -21.95
N ASP A 191 9.36 16.07 -22.74
CA ASP A 191 9.45 14.64 -22.38
C ASP A 191 10.15 14.44 -21.03
N SER A 192 11.14 15.28 -20.71
CA SER A 192 11.82 15.21 -19.42
C SER A 192 10.90 15.59 -18.25
N LYS A 193 10.00 16.56 -18.44
CA LYS A 193 9.03 16.95 -17.40
C LYS A 193 7.98 15.84 -17.22
N LEU A 194 7.50 15.24 -18.30
CA LEU A 194 6.54 14.15 -18.22
C LEU A 194 7.17 12.86 -17.65
N ARG A 195 8.44 12.59 -17.98
CA ARG A 195 9.22 11.51 -17.32
C ARG A 195 9.37 11.70 -15.81
N SER A 196 9.43 12.94 -15.32
CA SER A 196 9.47 13.19 -13.86
C SER A 196 8.11 13.05 -13.16
N VAL A 197 7.01 13.01 -13.92
CA VAL A 197 5.65 12.84 -13.39
C VAL A 197 5.28 11.37 -13.24
N VAL A 198 5.75 10.53 -14.15
CA VAL A 198 5.53 9.08 -14.08
C VAL A 198 6.46 8.44 -13.04
N SER A 199 6.01 7.36 -12.42
CA SER A 199 6.78 6.56 -11.47
C SER A 199 7.74 5.58 -12.13
N THR A 200 7.43 5.10 -13.34
CA THR A 200 8.34 4.26 -14.13
C THR A 200 9.52 5.09 -14.63
N SER A 201 10.74 4.56 -14.47
CA SER A 201 11.96 5.27 -14.82
C SER A 201 12.78 4.53 -15.89
N GLU A 202 13.55 5.27 -16.68
CA GLU A 202 14.50 4.67 -17.64
C GLU A 202 15.70 4.10 -16.89
N THR A 203 16.15 2.90 -17.28
CA THR A 203 17.37 2.28 -16.73
C THR A 203 18.57 3.19 -16.93
N SER A 204 19.41 3.28 -15.91
CA SER A 204 20.60 4.12 -15.93
C SER A 204 21.71 3.51 -15.08
N TRP A 205 22.96 3.58 -15.57
CA TRP A 205 24.12 2.94 -14.94
C TRP A 205 24.39 3.36 -13.48
N TYR A 206 23.91 4.54 -13.06
CA TYR A 206 24.05 5.07 -11.70
C TYR A 206 22.86 4.73 -10.78
N LYS A 207 21.78 4.13 -11.29
CA LYS A 207 20.54 3.81 -10.55
C LYS A 207 20.49 2.36 -10.03
N PHE A 208 21.63 1.76 -9.68
CA PHE A 208 21.72 0.34 -9.33
C PHE A 208 20.98 -0.09 -8.04
N LEU A 209 20.53 0.86 -7.20
CA LEU A 209 19.69 0.58 -6.02
C LEU A 209 18.19 0.75 -6.30
N SER A 210 17.82 1.29 -7.47
CA SER A 210 16.42 1.50 -7.83
C SER A 210 15.81 0.25 -8.46
N THR A 211 14.51 0.08 -8.26
CA THR A 211 13.68 -0.95 -8.93
C THR A 211 12.54 -0.33 -9.74
N ASP A 212 12.58 1.01 -9.88
CA ASP A 212 11.60 1.78 -10.64
C ASP A 212 11.74 1.63 -12.17
N ASP A 213 12.85 1.02 -12.62
CA ASP A 213 13.19 0.75 -14.01
C ASP A 213 12.74 -0.63 -14.51
N ARG A 214 12.11 -1.43 -13.64
CA ARG A 214 11.49 -2.70 -14.02
C ARG A 214 10.09 -2.45 -14.58
N TYR A 215 9.77 -3.07 -15.71
CA TYR A 215 8.44 -2.94 -16.29
C TYR A 215 7.40 -3.67 -15.44
N ASP A 216 6.35 -2.94 -15.06
CA ASP A 216 5.19 -3.45 -14.34
C ASP A 216 3.91 -2.86 -14.98
N PRO A 217 2.95 -3.70 -15.44
CA PRO A 217 1.71 -3.22 -16.03
C PRO A 217 0.82 -2.43 -15.06
N ASP A 218 0.85 -2.75 -13.77
CA ASP A 218 0.05 -2.05 -12.75
C ASP A 218 0.66 -0.67 -12.49
N ARG A 219 2.00 -0.56 -12.48
CA ARG A 219 2.72 0.72 -12.44
C ARG A 219 2.45 1.57 -13.68
N LEU A 220 2.42 0.96 -14.87
CA LEU A 220 2.08 1.68 -16.09
C LEU A 220 0.67 2.26 -16.04
N ALA A 221 -0.30 1.54 -15.47
CA ALA A 221 -1.66 2.05 -15.27
C ALA A 221 -1.68 3.24 -14.28
N PHE A 222 -0.89 3.14 -13.20
CA PHE A 222 -0.71 4.25 -12.25
C PHE A 222 -0.09 5.49 -12.91
N ASP A 223 0.93 5.32 -13.74
CA ASP A 223 1.58 6.39 -14.50
C ASP A 223 0.63 7.15 -15.43
N GLN A 224 -0.34 6.44 -16.02
CA GLN A 224 -1.37 7.08 -16.86
C GLN A 224 -2.24 8.03 -16.04
N GLU A 225 -2.63 7.62 -14.83
CA GLU A 225 -3.39 8.47 -13.92
C GLU A 225 -2.52 9.63 -13.37
N LEU A 226 -1.22 9.42 -13.12
CA LEU A 226 -0.30 10.49 -12.73
C LEU A 226 -0.21 11.57 -13.81
N LEU A 227 -0.01 11.18 -15.07
CA LEU A 227 -0.01 12.12 -16.19
C LEU A 227 -1.33 12.87 -16.29
N ARG A 228 -2.46 12.17 -16.19
CA ARG A 228 -3.78 12.78 -16.20
C ARG A 228 -3.94 13.80 -15.08
N LYS A 229 -3.59 13.45 -13.85
CA LYS A 229 -3.64 14.37 -12.71
C LYS A 229 -2.77 15.59 -12.94
N PHE A 230 -1.52 15.40 -13.36
CA PHE A 230 -0.57 16.48 -13.65
C PHE A 230 -1.13 17.49 -14.66
N TYR A 231 -1.66 17.04 -15.80
CA TYR A 231 -2.23 17.94 -16.80
C TYR A 231 -3.48 18.67 -16.28
N LEU A 232 -4.34 17.99 -15.51
CA LEU A 232 -5.52 18.60 -14.91
C LEU A 232 -5.17 19.65 -13.84
N ALA A 233 -4.14 19.41 -13.03
CA ALA A 233 -3.58 20.36 -12.06
C ALA A 233 -2.96 21.58 -12.76
N GLU A 234 -2.30 21.37 -13.90
CA GLU A 234 -1.78 22.46 -14.74
C GLU A 234 -2.87 23.19 -15.55
N GLY A 235 -4.13 22.77 -15.48
CA GLY A 235 -5.26 23.48 -16.08
C GLY A 235 -5.69 23.01 -17.45
N TYR A 236 -5.15 21.91 -17.94
CA TYR A 236 -5.52 21.29 -19.21
C TYR A 236 -6.75 20.38 -19.00
N ALA A 237 -7.92 21.00 -18.86
CA ALA A 237 -9.15 20.27 -18.55
C ALA A 237 -9.55 19.25 -19.63
N ASP A 238 -9.16 19.50 -20.89
CA ASP A 238 -9.43 18.61 -22.03
C ASP A 238 -8.31 17.60 -22.31
N TYR A 239 -7.35 17.45 -21.40
CA TYR A 239 -6.31 16.43 -21.51
C TYR A 239 -6.92 15.05 -21.71
N ASN A 240 -6.37 14.33 -22.68
CA ASN A 240 -6.74 12.94 -22.95
C ASN A 240 -5.49 12.12 -23.27
N LEU A 241 -5.34 10.98 -22.60
CA LEU A 241 -4.36 9.99 -22.98
C LEU A 241 -4.92 9.15 -24.13
N VAL A 242 -4.31 9.24 -25.30
CA VAL A 242 -4.76 8.52 -26.51
C VAL A 242 -4.37 7.04 -26.42
N SER A 243 -3.14 6.76 -25.97
CA SER A 243 -2.65 5.39 -25.76
C SER A 243 -1.37 5.36 -24.91
N ALA A 244 -1.17 4.29 -24.16
CA ALA A 244 0.11 3.93 -23.55
C ALA A 244 0.50 2.52 -24.02
N ILE A 245 1.53 2.43 -24.85
CA ILE A 245 1.97 1.17 -25.47
C ILE A 245 3.34 0.81 -24.91
N ALA A 246 3.49 -0.38 -24.36
CA ALA A 246 4.77 -0.96 -23.97
C ALA A 246 5.16 -2.04 -24.98
N GLU A 247 6.25 -1.81 -25.71
CA GLU A 247 6.79 -2.73 -26.70
C GLU A 247 8.01 -3.45 -26.11
N LEU A 248 8.00 -4.78 -26.18
CA LEU A 248 9.13 -5.61 -25.78
C LEU A 248 10.09 -5.77 -26.98
N SER A 249 11.39 -5.63 -26.74
CA SER A 249 12.43 -5.89 -27.72
C SER A 249 12.41 -7.35 -28.21
N ASP A 250 12.97 -7.60 -29.40
CA ASP A 250 12.99 -8.95 -30.00
C ASP A 250 13.76 -9.98 -29.15
N ASP A 251 14.79 -9.53 -28.43
CA ASP A 251 15.57 -10.32 -27.46
C ASP A 251 14.88 -10.48 -26.10
N LYS A 252 13.76 -9.78 -25.87
CA LYS A 252 12.97 -9.74 -24.63
C LYS A 252 13.70 -9.15 -23.42
N GLU A 253 14.80 -8.44 -23.64
CA GLU A 253 15.60 -7.84 -22.58
C GLU A 253 15.09 -6.46 -22.16
N ASP A 254 14.43 -5.72 -23.06
CA ASP A 254 14.07 -4.31 -22.82
C ASP A 254 12.63 -3.96 -23.23
N PHE A 255 12.01 -3.07 -22.47
CA PHE A 255 10.75 -2.42 -22.81
C PHE A 255 10.96 -0.98 -23.30
N PHE A 256 10.21 -0.63 -24.35
CA PHE A 256 10.05 0.72 -24.84
C PHE A 256 8.61 1.18 -24.59
N ILE A 257 8.44 2.17 -23.73
CA ILE A 257 7.12 2.69 -23.37
C ILE A 257 6.86 3.96 -24.17
N THR A 258 5.74 4.02 -24.88
CA THR A 258 5.31 5.22 -25.61
C THR A 258 3.94 5.68 -25.12
N PHE A 259 3.92 6.86 -24.51
CA PHE A 259 2.70 7.58 -24.15
C PHE A 259 2.32 8.52 -25.28
N THR A 260 1.15 8.33 -25.87
CA THR A 260 0.56 9.27 -26.83
C THR A 260 -0.49 10.10 -26.11
N VAL A 261 -0.22 11.40 -25.99
CA VAL A 261 -1.06 12.35 -25.25
C VAL A 261 -1.68 13.36 -26.20
N ASP A 262 -2.91 13.77 -25.90
CA ASP A 262 -3.52 14.99 -26.42
C ASP A 262 -3.64 15.97 -25.25
N GLU A 263 -2.77 16.98 -25.22
CA GLU A 263 -2.74 17.96 -24.11
C GLU A 263 -4.06 18.72 -23.99
N GLY A 264 -4.79 18.92 -25.08
CA GLY A 264 -5.98 19.76 -25.10
C GLY A 264 -5.69 21.23 -24.82
N ASP A 265 -6.75 22.01 -24.58
CA ASP A 265 -6.64 23.44 -24.25
C ASP A 265 -6.53 23.66 -22.73
N ARG A 266 -5.83 24.73 -22.35
CA ARG A 266 -5.76 25.20 -20.96
C ARG A 266 -6.91 26.16 -20.64
N TYR A 267 -7.52 26.00 -19.46
CA TYR A 267 -8.72 26.72 -19.07
C TYR A 267 -8.49 27.67 -17.89
N LYS A 268 -9.20 28.81 -17.88
CA LYS A 268 -9.26 29.72 -16.72
C LYS A 268 -10.55 29.56 -15.94
N VAL A 269 -10.48 29.75 -14.63
CA VAL A 269 -11.67 29.78 -13.77
C VAL A 269 -12.44 31.07 -14.05
N LYS A 270 -13.71 30.94 -14.44
CA LYS A 270 -14.60 32.08 -14.69
C LYS A 270 -15.40 32.45 -13.45
N SER A 271 -15.96 31.45 -12.79
CA SER A 271 -16.69 31.64 -11.55
C SER A 271 -16.57 30.42 -10.64
N THR A 272 -16.62 30.69 -9.35
CA THR A 272 -16.62 29.71 -8.28
C THR A 272 -17.84 29.95 -7.42
N ASN A 273 -18.75 29.00 -7.37
CA ASN A 273 -20.00 29.11 -6.61
C ASN A 273 -20.15 27.92 -5.67
N ILE A 274 -20.80 28.16 -4.54
CA ILE A 274 -21.21 27.12 -3.59
C ILE A 274 -22.72 27.05 -3.67
N ASP A 275 -23.24 25.89 -4.02
CA ASP A 275 -24.67 25.61 -4.01
C ASP A 275 -24.96 24.62 -2.89
N SER A 276 -25.95 24.89 -2.05
CA SER A 276 -26.28 24.02 -0.92
C SER A 276 -27.74 23.65 -0.93
N ASN A 277 -28.00 22.35 -0.90
CA ASN A 277 -29.31 21.77 -0.72
C ASN A 277 -29.64 21.51 0.76
N LEU A 278 -28.78 21.94 1.69
CA LEU A 278 -28.99 21.75 3.12
C LEU A 278 -30.06 22.70 3.67
N ARG A 279 -30.93 22.16 4.53
CA ARG A 279 -31.95 22.96 5.21
C ARG A 279 -31.30 23.91 6.22
N ASN A 280 -31.69 25.19 6.17
CA ASN A 280 -31.24 26.24 7.10
C ASN A 280 -29.72 26.49 7.10
N PHE A 281 -29.05 26.23 5.97
CA PHE A 281 -27.63 26.54 5.80
C PHE A 281 -27.47 27.72 4.84
N ASP A 282 -26.62 28.69 5.19
CA ASP A 282 -26.28 29.80 4.29
C ASP A 282 -24.91 29.53 3.64
N PRO A 283 -24.85 29.26 2.31
CA PRO A 283 -23.60 29.05 1.57
C PRO A 283 -22.62 30.21 1.67
N ALA A 284 -23.10 31.44 1.96
CA ALA A 284 -22.23 32.60 2.09
C ALA A 284 -21.21 32.46 3.23
N THR A 285 -21.52 31.65 4.25
CA THR A 285 -20.63 31.38 5.39
C THR A 285 -19.34 30.65 4.99
N LEU A 286 -19.37 29.85 3.92
CA LEU A 286 -18.23 29.07 3.43
C LEU A 286 -17.51 29.71 2.24
N LYS A 287 -17.99 30.87 1.77
CA LYS A 287 -17.40 31.53 0.61
C LYS A 287 -15.92 31.91 0.83
N GLY A 288 -15.53 32.18 2.07
CA GLY A 288 -14.14 32.49 2.44
C GLY A 288 -13.21 31.26 2.51
N THR A 289 -13.77 30.06 2.53
CA THR A 289 -13.01 28.79 2.60
C THR A 289 -12.45 28.38 1.23
N VAL A 290 -13.08 28.83 0.15
CA VAL A 290 -12.67 28.51 -1.22
C VAL A 290 -11.68 29.56 -1.73
N GLU A 291 -10.40 29.20 -1.79
CA GLU A 291 -9.30 30.09 -2.17
C GLU A 291 -9.06 30.16 -3.69
N ILE A 292 -10.06 29.79 -4.52
CA ILE A 292 -9.95 29.79 -6.00
C ILE A 292 -10.60 31.05 -6.56
N ALA A 293 -9.80 31.94 -7.14
CA ALA A 293 -10.28 33.21 -7.68
C ALA A 293 -10.65 33.12 -9.18
N ALA A 294 -11.60 33.95 -9.60
CA ALA A 294 -11.89 34.12 -11.02
C ALA A 294 -10.68 34.73 -11.74
N GLY A 295 -10.28 34.12 -12.86
CA GLY A 295 -9.10 34.49 -13.65
C GLY A 295 -7.88 33.61 -13.40
N ASP A 296 -7.85 32.83 -12.32
CA ASP A 296 -6.84 31.80 -12.07
C ASP A 296 -6.88 30.73 -13.17
N TRP A 297 -5.76 30.04 -13.38
CA TRP A 297 -5.79 28.81 -14.16
C TRP A 297 -6.58 27.75 -13.40
N TYR A 298 -7.36 26.95 -14.14
CA TYR A 298 -7.97 25.76 -13.56
C TYR A 298 -6.87 24.88 -12.97
N ASP A 299 -7.13 24.31 -11.80
CA ASP A 299 -6.21 23.44 -11.09
C ASP A 299 -7.07 22.43 -10.32
N ALA A 300 -7.00 21.17 -10.73
CA ALA A 300 -7.79 20.11 -10.13
C ALA A 300 -7.41 19.82 -8.67
N ASP A 301 -6.16 20.04 -8.29
CA ASP A 301 -5.68 19.77 -6.94
C ASP A 301 -6.21 20.84 -5.99
N ARG A 302 -6.18 22.12 -6.39
CA ARG A 302 -6.83 23.21 -5.64
C ARG A 302 -8.34 23.02 -5.49
N VAL A 303 -8.99 22.42 -6.50
CA VAL A 303 -10.42 22.08 -6.42
C VAL A 303 -10.66 21.00 -5.37
N GLN A 304 -9.82 19.96 -5.33
CA GLN A 304 -9.92 18.91 -4.33
C GLN A 304 -9.65 19.45 -2.92
N GLU A 305 -8.62 20.28 -2.75
CA GLU A 305 -8.31 20.94 -1.48
C GLU A 305 -9.48 21.80 -0.99
N ALA A 306 -10.16 22.51 -1.89
CA ALA A 306 -11.35 23.27 -1.56
C ALA A 306 -12.51 22.36 -1.11
N VAL A 307 -12.70 21.18 -1.73
CA VAL A 307 -13.69 20.18 -1.29
C VAL A 307 -13.40 19.73 0.14
N ASP A 308 -12.14 19.45 0.45
CA ASP A 308 -11.73 18.95 1.76
C ASP A 308 -11.91 20.04 2.83
N LYS A 309 -11.44 21.26 2.58
CA LYS A 309 -11.64 22.42 3.48
C LYS A 309 -13.13 22.73 3.72
N LEU A 310 -13.97 22.62 2.68
CA LEU A 310 -15.43 22.80 2.81
C LEU A 310 -16.06 21.69 3.67
N THR A 311 -15.62 20.45 3.47
CA THR A 311 -16.10 19.29 4.23
C THR A 311 -15.75 19.43 5.71
N ASP A 312 -14.52 19.84 6.02
CA ASP A 312 -14.05 20.07 7.39
C ASP A 312 -14.80 21.22 8.05
N ALA A 313 -14.99 22.35 7.35
CA ALA A 313 -15.75 23.49 7.86
C ALA A 313 -17.23 23.13 8.14
N LEU A 314 -17.84 22.27 7.32
CA LEU A 314 -19.18 21.75 7.57
C LEU A 314 -19.20 20.81 8.80
N GLY A 315 -18.16 20.00 8.96
CA GLY A 315 -17.95 19.15 10.14
C GLY A 315 -17.86 19.95 11.44
N ASP A 316 -17.08 21.03 11.45
CA ASP A 316 -16.95 21.95 12.59
C ASP A 316 -18.30 22.57 12.97
N LEU A 317 -19.12 22.88 11.97
CA LEU A 317 -20.49 23.38 12.12
C LEU A 317 -21.52 22.28 12.48
N GLN A 318 -21.07 21.07 12.80
CA GLN A 318 -21.88 19.92 13.22
C GLN A 318 -22.79 19.33 12.12
N TYR A 319 -22.45 19.54 10.85
CA TYR A 319 -23.10 18.88 9.72
C TYR A 319 -22.36 17.59 9.35
N ALA A 320 -22.80 16.45 9.89
CA ALA A 320 -22.18 15.14 9.64
C ALA A 320 -22.64 14.45 8.34
N PHE A 321 -23.85 14.77 7.85
CA PHE A 321 -24.48 14.09 6.72
C PHE A 321 -24.47 14.94 5.47
N VAL A 322 -23.27 15.25 5.01
CA VAL A 322 -23.06 16.12 3.86
C VAL A 322 -22.06 15.49 2.90
N ASN A 323 -22.29 15.69 1.60
CA ASN A 323 -21.33 15.38 0.55
C ASN A 323 -21.11 16.64 -0.28
N VAL A 324 -19.85 17.06 -0.38
CA VAL A 324 -19.44 18.18 -1.22
C VAL A 324 -18.92 17.61 -2.53
N GLN A 325 -19.62 17.91 -3.64
CA GLN A 325 -19.25 17.43 -4.96
C GLN A 325 -18.98 18.61 -5.90
N PRO A 326 -17.79 18.70 -6.53
CA PRO A 326 -17.52 19.73 -7.51
C PRO A 326 -18.19 19.38 -8.84
N ASP A 327 -19.09 20.24 -9.31
CA ASP A 327 -19.65 20.24 -10.67
C ASP A 327 -18.83 21.21 -11.53
N ILE A 328 -18.03 20.64 -12.44
CA ILE A 328 -17.07 21.37 -13.27
C ILE A 328 -17.64 21.53 -14.66
N ARG A 329 -18.13 22.74 -14.97
CA ARG A 329 -18.74 23.07 -16.27
C ARG A 329 -17.73 23.76 -17.17
N ARG A 330 -17.37 23.10 -18.25
CA ARG A 330 -16.33 23.56 -19.19
C ARG A 330 -16.98 24.26 -20.38
N SER A 331 -16.53 25.48 -20.69
CA SER A 331 -16.89 26.19 -21.91
C SER A 331 -15.72 26.16 -22.89
N ARG A 332 -15.79 25.26 -23.90
CA ARG A 332 -14.73 25.08 -24.91
C ARG A 332 -14.52 26.34 -25.76
N GLU A 333 -15.58 27.10 -26.03
CA GLU A 333 -15.53 28.32 -26.84
C GLU A 333 -14.80 29.46 -26.11
N GLU A 334 -15.10 29.64 -24.82
CA GLU A 334 -14.50 30.70 -23.99
C GLU A 334 -13.18 30.26 -23.34
N LYS A 335 -12.84 28.97 -23.39
CA LYS A 335 -11.73 28.33 -22.65
C LYS A 335 -11.78 28.65 -21.16
N THR A 336 -12.99 28.59 -20.60
CA THR A 336 -13.23 28.85 -19.18
C THR A 336 -13.95 27.69 -18.50
N VAL A 337 -13.72 27.57 -17.19
CA VAL A 337 -14.38 26.60 -16.32
C VAL A 337 -15.17 27.34 -15.26
N ASP A 338 -16.43 26.94 -15.10
CA ASP A 338 -17.27 27.31 -13.96
C ASP A 338 -17.29 26.15 -12.96
N ILE A 339 -16.91 26.42 -11.73
CA ILE A 339 -16.81 25.42 -10.66
C ILE A 339 -17.96 25.67 -9.68
N VAL A 340 -18.85 24.70 -9.54
CA VAL A 340 -19.96 24.75 -8.60
C VAL A 340 -19.79 23.64 -7.57
N PHE A 341 -19.47 24.02 -6.33
CA PHE A 341 -19.40 23.07 -5.22
C PHE A 341 -20.82 22.80 -4.71
N GLN A 342 -21.37 21.64 -5.05
CA GLN A 342 -22.70 21.22 -4.63
C GLN A 342 -22.62 20.50 -3.29
N ILE A 343 -23.25 21.07 -2.27
CA ILE A 343 -23.36 20.50 -0.93
C ILE A 343 -24.72 19.82 -0.82
N ASN A 344 -24.72 18.50 -0.72
CA ASN A 344 -25.92 17.67 -0.66
C ASN A 344 -26.06 16.98 0.70
N GLU A 345 -27.29 16.88 1.23
CA GLU A 345 -27.57 16.05 2.41
C GLU A 345 -27.41 14.57 2.02
N THR A 346 -26.63 13.83 2.79
CA THR A 346 -26.54 12.37 2.68
C THR A 346 -27.51 11.71 3.66
N PRO A 347 -27.88 10.44 3.45
CA PRO A 347 -28.67 9.71 4.45
C PRO A 347 -28.02 9.79 5.83
N ARG A 348 -28.84 9.93 6.87
CA ARG A 348 -28.37 9.97 8.25
C ARG A 348 -27.95 8.57 8.68
N VAL A 349 -26.69 8.25 8.44
CA VAL A 349 -26.12 6.93 8.73
C VAL A 349 -25.34 7.00 10.03
N PHE A 350 -25.64 6.14 10.99
CA PHE A 350 -24.90 6.04 12.24
C PHE A 350 -23.96 4.85 12.21
N VAL A 351 -22.81 4.99 12.88
CA VAL A 351 -21.88 3.88 13.07
C VAL A 351 -22.55 2.87 13.99
N GLU A 352 -22.79 1.66 13.51
CA GLU A 352 -23.41 0.58 14.29
C GLU A 352 -22.38 -0.17 15.12
N ARG A 353 -21.23 -0.49 14.52
CA ARG A 353 -20.11 -1.18 15.14
C ARG A 353 -18.83 -0.85 14.40
N ILE A 354 -17.70 -0.92 15.11
CA ILE A 354 -16.36 -0.79 14.53
C ILE A 354 -15.60 -2.10 14.74
N ASP A 355 -15.37 -2.80 13.65
CA ASP A 355 -14.65 -4.08 13.61
C ASP A 355 -13.19 -3.82 13.25
N VAL A 356 -12.25 -4.22 14.11
CA VAL A 356 -10.81 -4.18 13.85
C VAL A 356 -10.35 -5.60 13.53
N ASN A 357 -9.72 -5.79 12.37
CA ASN A 357 -9.27 -7.10 11.90
C ASN A 357 -7.79 -7.07 11.53
N GLY A 358 -7.11 -8.20 11.74
CA GLY A 358 -5.70 -8.39 11.33
C GLY A 358 -4.66 -7.96 12.37
N ASN A 359 -5.08 -7.37 13.50
CA ASN A 359 -4.25 -7.10 14.66
C ASN A 359 -4.03 -8.37 15.51
N ILE A 360 -3.15 -9.26 15.03
CA ILE A 360 -2.89 -10.57 15.67
C ILE A 360 -2.08 -10.42 16.97
N ARG A 361 -1.05 -9.56 16.96
CA ARG A 361 -0.16 -9.32 18.10
C ARG A 361 -0.54 -8.06 18.87
N THR A 362 -0.97 -7.02 18.17
CA THR A 362 -1.37 -5.72 18.70
C THR A 362 -2.74 -5.82 19.32
N LEU A 363 -2.89 -5.33 20.55
CA LEU A 363 -4.17 -5.33 21.23
C LEU A 363 -5.16 -4.43 20.49
N ASP A 364 -6.42 -4.87 20.42
CA ASP A 364 -7.51 -4.13 19.78
C ASP A 364 -7.63 -2.69 20.32
N GLU A 365 -7.43 -2.51 21.63
CA GLU A 365 -7.49 -1.18 22.28
C GLU A 365 -6.48 -0.17 21.70
N VAL A 366 -5.33 -0.65 21.21
CA VAL A 366 -4.28 0.20 20.63
C VAL A 366 -4.72 0.79 19.29
N VAL A 367 -5.46 0.02 18.49
CA VAL A 367 -6.03 0.51 17.23
C VAL A 367 -7.29 1.33 17.52
N ARG A 368 -8.16 0.82 18.39
CA ARG A 368 -9.47 1.41 18.69
C ARG A 368 -9.36 2.83 19.25
N ARG A 369 -8.37 3.10 20.10
CA ARG A 369 -8.15 4.44 20.69
C ARG A 369 -7.69 5.51 19.69
N GLU A 370 -7.22 5.11 18.50
CA GLU A 370 -6.87 6.04 17.42
C GLU A 370 -8.09 6.43 16.57
N ILE A 371 -9.22 5.76 16.75
CA ILE A 371 -10.46 6.00 16.03
C ILE A 371 -11.25 7.12 16.69
N LEU A 372 -11.54 8.18 15.93
CA LEU A 372 -12.21 9.40 16.40
C LEU A 372 -13.74 9.32 16.43
N LEU A 373 -14.29 8.15 16.07
CA LEU A 373 -15.71 7.84 16.07
C LEU A 373 -15.98 6.71 17.05
N ASP A 374 -17.04 6.86 17.82
CA ASP A 374 -17.56 5.81 18.68
C ASP A 374 -18.77 5.11 18.03
N GLU A 375 -19.09 3.92 18.51
CA GLU A 375 -20.30 3.21 18.10
C GLU A 375 -21.55 4.00 18.54
N GLY A 376 -22.41 4.31 17.58
CA GLY A 376 -23.57 5.18 17.74
C GLY A 376 -23.36 6.61 17.24
N ASP A 377 -22.13 7.01 16.91
CA ASP A 377 -21.87 8.34 16.36
C ASP A 377 -22.45 8.51 14.95
N PRO A 378 -22.83 9.74 14.56
CA PRO A 378 -23.06 10.08 13.17
C PRO A 378 -21.83 9.73 12.32
N TYR A 379 -22.05 9.02 11.22
CA TYR A 379 -20.99 8.76 10.25
C TYR A 379 -20.37 10.08 9.78
N ASN A 380 -19.05 10.20 9.90
CA ASN A 380 -18.29 11.35 9.42
C ASN A 380 -17.04 10.88 8.69
N ARG A 381 -16.97 11.19 7.39
CA ARG A 381 -15.88 10.77 6.51
C ARG A 381 -14.53 11.38 6.90
N SER A 382 -14.49 12.67 7.26
CA SER A 382 -13.25 13.34 7.68
C SER A 382 -12.67 12.72 8.94
N LYS A 383 -13.51 12.39 9.93
CA LYS A 383 -13.07 11.69 11.14
C LYS A 383 -12.53 10.30 10.85
N LEU A 384 -13.14 9.54 9.94
CA LEU A 384 -12.63 8.23 9.52
C LEU A 384 -11.29 8.33 8.79
N ALA A 385 -11.16 9.27 7.85
CA ALA A 385 -9.90 9.49 7.14
C ALA A 385 -8.78 9.90 8.11
N ARG A 386 -9.07 10.75 9.10
CA ARG A 386 -8.11 11.11 10.16
C ARG A 386 -7.80 9.92 11.08
N SER A 387 -8.78 9.07 11.39
CA SER A 387 -8.57 7.83 12.16
C SER A 387 -7.66 6.87 11.42
N GLU A 388 -7.87 6.68 10.11
CA GLU A 388 -6.99 5.89 9.24
C GLU A 388 -5.56 6.44 9.26
N GLN A 389 -5.40 7.77 9.17
CA GLN A 389 -4.08 8.40 9.27
C GLN A 389 -3.45 8.22 10.66
N ASN A 390 -4.20 8.38 11.76
CA ASN A 390 -3.70 8.14 13.12
C ASN A 390 -3.19 6.70 13.29
N ILE A 391 -3.93 5.72 12.76
CA ILE A 391 -3.53 4.30 12.80
C ILE A 391 -2.28 4.06 11.94
N ARG A 392 -2.15 4.70 10.78
CA ARG A 392 -0.92 4.66 9.97
C ARG A 392 0.26 5.29 10.70
N ASP A 393 0.03 6.42 11.37
CA ASP A 393 1.04 7.16 12.12
C ASP A 393 1.59 6.36 13.32
N LEU A 394 0.88 5.32 13.80
CA LEU A 394 1.43 4.38 14.80
C LEU A 394 2.67 3.63 14.30
N ASP A 395 2.80 3.44 12.98
CA ASP A 395 3.89 2.66 12.37
C ASP A 395 3.89 1.16 12.74
N PHE A 396 2.75 0.59 13.13
CA PHE A 396 2.64 -0.83 13.50
C PHE A 396 2.17 -1.73 12.36
N PHE A 397 1.72 -1.13 11.26
CA PHE A 397 1.05 -1.81 10.16
C PHE A 397 1.70 -1.45 8.82
N GLU A 398 1.83 -2.41 7.90
CA GLU A 398 2.25 -2.15 6.51
C GLU A 398 1.08 -1.58 5.70
N GLU A 399 -0.12 -2.09 5.96
CA GLU A 399 -1.35 -1.68 5.31
C GLU A 399 -2.41 -1.38 6.36
N VAL A 400 -3.13 -0.27 6.15
CA VAL A 400 -4.31 0.13 6.92
C VAL A 400 -5.38 0.49 5.92
N LYS A 401 -6.49 -0.23 5.97
CA LYS A 401 -7.64 -0.05 5.10
C LYS A 401 -8.90 0.12 5.93
N VAL A 402 -9.63 1.21 5.69
CA VAL A 402 -10.91 1.48 6.35
C VAL A 402 -12.03 1.33 5.33
N ASP A 403 -12.78 0.24 5.44
CA ASP A 403 -13.93 -0.05 4.60
C ASP A 403 -15.24 0.20 5.36
N VAL A 404 -16.22 0.77 4.67
CA VAL A 404 -17.52 1.12 5.24
C VAL A 404 -18.58 0.28 4.55
N VAL A 405 -19.23 -0.61 5.29
CA VAL A 405 -20.26 -1.52 4.75
C VAL A 405 -21.63 -1.20 5.34
N GLN A 406 -22.69 -1.54 4.60
CA GLN A 406 -24.05 -1.38 5.10
C GLN A 406 -24.26 -2.26 6.34
N GLY A 407 -24.82 -1.67 7.40
CA GLY A 407 -25.13 -2.36 8.64
C GLY A 407 -26.46 -3.12 8.58
N SER A 408 -27.02 -3.38 9.76
CA SER A 408 -28.30 -4.11 9.91
C SER A 408 -29.51 -3.34 9.38
N ALA A 409 -29.39 -2.03 9.17
CA ALA A 409 -30.44 -1.16 8.67
C ALA A 409 -29.88 -0.12 7.65
N PRO A 410 -30.72 0.49 6.79
CA PRO A 410 -30.27 1.49 5.81
C PRO A 410 -29.66 2.76 6.39
N ASP A 411 -29.97 3.08 7.65
CA ASP A 411 -29.44 4.20 8.43
C ASP A 411 -28.28 3.79 9.35
N LYS A 412 -27.70 2.62 9.12
CA LYS A 412 -26.59 2.07 9.90
C LYS A 412 -25.46 1.59 9.01
N THR A 413 -24.24 1.77 9.49
CA THR A 413 -23.03 1.29 8.82
C THR A 413 -22.09 0.61 9.78
N VAL A 414 -21.40 -0.42 9.31
CA VAL A 414 -20.31 -1.04 10.04
C VAL A 414 -19.01 -0.54 9.41
N VAL A 415 -18.09 -0.10 10.27
CA VAL A 415 -16.76 0.33 9.86
C VAL A 415 -15.80 -0.83 10.11
N ASN A 416 -15.21 -1.36 9.05
CA ASN A 416 -14.17 -2.38 9.11
C ASN A 416 -12.81 -1.70 8.98
N VAL A 417 -11.97 -1.87 9.98
CA VAL A 417 -10.58 -1.41 10.01
C VAL A 417 -9.72 -2.66 9.85
N ASP A 418 -9.31 -2.92 8.62
CA ASP A 418 -8.45 -4.04 8.28
C ASP A 418 -7.00 -3.58 8.29
N VAL A 419 -6.17 -4.20 9.13
CA VAL A 419 -4.75 -3.87 9.28
C VAL A 419 -3.87 -5.08 9.01
N ALA A 420 -2.73 -4.85 8.36
CA ALA A 420 -1.68 -5.85 8.18
C ALA A 420 -0.49 -5.50 9.07
N GLU A 421 -0.26 -6.27 10.14
CA GLU A 421 0.82 -6.01 11.10
C GLU A 421 2.21 -6.17 10.49
N LYS A 422 3.13 -5.28 10.89
CA LYS A 422 4.55 -5.32 10.52
C LYS A 422 5.45 -5.49 11.73
N SER A 423 6.74 -5.70 11.49
CA SER A 423 7.72 -5.71 12.59
C SER A 423 7.88 -4.31 13.20
N THR A 424 7.55 -4.18 14.48
CA THR A 424 7.69 -2.94 15.27
C THR A 424 9.03 -2.86 16.02
N GLY A 425 9.77 -3.97 16.01
CA GLY A 425 11.11 -4.07 16.57
C GLY A 425 12.16 -3.65 15.56
N GLU A 426 13.06 -2.77 15.97
CA GLU A 426 14.15 -2.21 15.18
C GLU A 426 15.49 -2.49 15.85
N LEU A 427 16.45 -3.01 15.08
CA LEU A 427 17.87 -3.06 15.45
C LEU A 427 18.63 -2.14 14.49
N SER A 428 19.20 -1.05 15.02
CA SER A 428 20.05 -0.14 14.25
C SER A 428 21.49 -0.25 14.72
N VAL A 429 22.40 -0.52 13.78
CA VAL A 429 23.84 -0.50 14.03
C VAL A 429 24.45 0.53 13.09
N GLY A 430 25.07 1.55 13.67
CA GLY A 430 25.67 2.67 12.94
C GLY A 430 27.17 2.79 13.23
N ALA A 431 27.90 3.33 12.27
CA ALA A 431 29.27 3.80 12.47
C ALA A 431 29.45 5.11 11.73
N GLY A 432 30.19 6.05 12.32
CA GLY A 432 30.33 7.40 11.79
C GLY A 432 31.59 8.09 12.29
N PHE A 433 31.71 9.36 11.93
CA PHE A 433 32.79 10.22 12.40
C PHE A 433 32.23 11.61 12.72
N SER A 434 32.45 12.07 13.96
CA SER A 434 32.15 13.42 14.42
C SER A 434 33.43 14.24 14.47
N THR A 435 33.36 15.51 14.06
CA THR A 435 34.52 16.42 14.20
C THR A 435 34.82 16.77 15.67
N SER A 436 33.81 16.69 16.54
CA SER A 436 34.02 16.79 17.98
C SER A 436 34.42 15.43 18.53
N ASP A 437 33.55 14.42 18.46
CA ASP A 437 33.72 13.21 19.28
C ASP A 437 34.51 12.07 18.59
N GLY A 438 35.03 12.33 17.39
CA GLY A 438 35.83 11.39 16.61
C GLY A 438 35.04 10.24 15.97
N PRO A 439 35.70 9.10 15.65
CA PRO A 439 35.02 7.91 15.17
C PRO A 439 34.02 7.41 16.21
N LEU A 440 32.84 7.01 15.76
CA LEU A 440 31.77 6.54 16.63
C LEU A 440 31.07 5.30 16.08
N ALA A 441 30.53 4.51 17.00
CA ALA A 441 29.68 3.36 16.74
C ALA A 441 28.42 3.48 17.60
N ASP A 442 27.27 3.25 16.99
CA ASP A 442 25.96 3.31 17.61
C ASP A 442 25.29 1.94 17.55
N LEU A 443 24.73 1.49 18.67
CA LEU A 443 23.83 0.36 18.75
C LEU A 443 22.51 0.82 19.35
N ARG A 444 21.41 0.63 18.63
CA ARG A 444 20.06 0.96 19.07
C ARG A 444 19.14 -0.23 18.90
N ILE A 445 18.44 -0.59 19.96
CA ILE A 445 17.38 -1.60 19.96
C ILE A 445 16.11 -0.88 20.40
N ARG A 446 15.08 -0.88 19.55
CA ARG A 446 13.80 -0.24 19.86
C ARG A 446 12.67 -1.22 19.61
N GLU A 447 11.67 -1.23 20.48
CA GLU A 447 10.42 -1.95 20.29
C GLU A 447 9.27 -0.97 20.56
N ARG A 448 8.59 -0.53 19.50
CA ARG A 448 7.55 0.52 19.58
C ARG A 448 6.19 0.00 20.05
N ASN A 449 5.98 -1.31 19.98
CA ASN A 449 4.72 -1.96 20.31
C ASN A 449 4.98 -3.15 21.25
N LEU A 450 5.66 -2.88 22.36
CA LEU A 450 6.08 -3.90 23.32
C LEU A 450 4.87 -4.72 23.79
N LEU A 451 4.93 -6.03 23.56
CA LEU A 451 3.86 -6.99 23.88
C LEU A 451 2.49 -6.66 23.26
N GLY A 452 2.46 -5.86 22.18
CA GLY A 452 1.23 -5.46 21.51
C GLY A 452 0.47 -4.31 22.18
N LYS A 453 1.06 -3.59 23.15
CA LYS A 453 0.38 -2.56 23.95
C LYS A 453 0.56 -1.12 23.44
N GLY A 454 1.31 -0.93 22.36
CA GLY A 454 1.76 0.38 21.90
C GLY A 454 2.76 1.04 22.86
N GLN A 455 3.41 0.25 23.71
CA GLN A 455 4.48 0.70 24.62
C GLN A 455 5.81 0.78 23.88
N ASP A 456 6.54 1.88 24.02
CA ASP A 456 7.83 2.11 23.37
C ASP A 456 8.97 1.88 24.35
N LEU A 457 9.85 0.93 24.03
CA LEU A 457 11.07 0.63 24.76
C LEU A 457 12.28 0.87 23.87
N LEU A 458 13.19 1.72 24.33
CA LEU A 458 14.44 2.05 23.64
C LEU A 458 15.63 1.68 24.53
N LEU A 459 16.58 0.95 23.97
CA LEU A 459 17.91 0.73 24.51
C LEU A 459 18.92 1.27 23.49
N ALA A 460 19.78 2.19 23.90
CA ALA A 460 20.80 2.75 23.02
C ALA A 460 22.17 2.75 23.71
N ALA A 461 23.21 2.50 22.93
CA ALA A 461 24.59 2.61 23.34
C ALA A 461 25.39 3.30 22.22
N THR A 462 26.03 4.39 22.56
CA THR A 462 26.89 5.17 21.65
C THR A 462 28.31 5.13 22.19
N ILE A 463 29.26 4.67 21.39
CA ILE A 463 30.68 4.62 21.74
C ILE A 463 31.44 5.42 20.69
N ALA A 464 31.96 6.57 21.08
CA ALA A 464 32.79 7.46 20.29
C ALA A 464 34.18 7.61 20.92
N GLY A 465 35.12 8.24 20.20
CA GLY A 465 36.46 8.50 20.69
C GLY A 465 36.47 9.26 22.02
N GLU A 466 35.63 10.28 22.15
CA GLU A 466 35.57 11.16 23.33
C GLU A 466 34.27 11.03 24.13
N LYS A 467 33.30 10.24 23.68
CA LYS A 467 31.97 10.12 24.31
C LYS A 467 31.54 8.66 24.39
N THR A 468 31.10 8.21 25.57
CA THR A 468 30.34 6.96 25.71
C THR A 468 29.01 7.27 26.39
N GLU A 469 27.92 6.78 25.82
CA GLU A 469 26.56 7.05 26.28
C GLU A 469 25.73 5.76 26.25
N PHE A 470 24.98 5.53 27.33
CA PHE A 470 24.01 4.45 27.45
C PHE A 470 22.67 5.05 27.84
N ASP A 471 21.62 4.73 27.08
CA ASP A 471 20.27 5.20 27.32
C ASP A 471 19.29 4.03 27.42
N LEU A 472 18.37 4.13 28.36
CA LEU A 472 17.18 3.30 28.45
C LEU A 472 15.97 4.21 28.60
N SER A 473 15.01 4.11 27.69
CA SER A 473 13.77 4.88 27.74
C SER A 473 12.57 3.95 27.60
N PHE A 474 11.54 4.19 28.41
CA PHE A 474 10.27 3.49 28.35
C PHE A 474 9.12 4.49 28.34
N THR A 475 8.16 4.30 27.43
CA THR A 475 6.97 5.13 27.29
C THR A 475 5.71 4.27 27.22
N GLU A 476 4.75 4.56 28.08
CA GLU A 476 3.35 4.15 27.98
C GLU A 476 2.54 5.35 27.47
N PRO A 477 2.10 5.38 26.20
CA PRO A 477 1.40 6.55 25.65
C PRO A 477 -0.02 6.75 26.23
N TYR A 478 -0.67 5.69 26.72
CA TYR A 478 -2.04 5.74 27.27
C TYR A 478 -2.10 5.19 28.70
N PHE A 479 -1.42 5.88 29.62
CA PHE A 479 -1.35 5.49 31.01
C PHE A 479 -2.73 5.57 31.69
N MET A 480 -3.13 4.47 32.36
CA MET A 480 -4.44 4.32 32.99
C MET A 480 -5.62 4.46 32.01
N ASP A 481 -5.47 3.98 30.78
CA ASP A 481 -6.51 3.95 29.74
C ASP A 481 -7.03 5.36 29.38
N ARG A 482 -6.14 6.35 29.44
CA ARG A 482 -6.41 7.75 29.10
C ARG A 482 -5.34 8.24 28.13
N ASP A 483 -5.64 9.27 27.34
CA ASP A 483 -4.62 9.99 26.58
C ASP A 483 -3.73 10.79 27.56
N VAL A 484 -2.89 10.07 28.28
CA VAL A 484 -1.89 10.56 29.21
C VAL A 484 -0.69 9.65 29.02
N SER A 485 0.35 10.16 28.38
CA SER A 485 1.62 9.47 28.29
C SER A 485 2.33 9.49 29.64
N ALA A 486 2.93 8.37 30.04
CA ALA A 486 3.82 8.28 31.19
C ALA A 486 5.06 7.48 30.80
N GLY A 487 6.22 7.83 31.36
CA GLY A 487 7.44 7.13 31.02
C GLY A 487 8.60 7.49 31.94
N PHE A 488 9.71 6.82 31.71
CA PHE A 488 10.95 7.13 32.38
C PHE A 488 12.14 6.98 31.44
N ASP A 489 13.18 7.74 31.73
CA ASP A 489 14.42 7.75 30.99
C ASP A 489 15.56 7.54 31.99
N LEU A 490 16.53 6.69 31.65
CA LEU A 490 17.75 6.47 32.41
C LEU A 490 18.92 6.65 31.46
N PHE A 491 19.94 7.38 31.90
CA PHE A 491 21.11 7.64 31.06
C PHE A 491 22.41 7.61 31.87
N HIS A 492 23.48 7.21 31.19
CA HIS A 492 24.85 7.31 31.69
C HIS A 492 25.75 7.80 30.56
N ILE A 493 26.40 8.94 30.76
CA ILE A 493 27.23 9.60 29.76
C ILE A 493 28.61 9.86 30.38
N THR A 494 29.66 9.40 29.72
CA THR A 494 31.04 9.81 30.01
C THR A 494 31.60 10.55 28.81
N ARG A 495 32.26 11.68 29.06
CA ARG A 495 32.87 12.50 28.04
C ARG A 495 34.27 12.90 28.45
N ASP A 496 35.24 12.65 27.58
CA ASP A 496 36.57 13.22 27.62
C ASP A 496 36.49 14.59 26.95
N LEU A 497 36.84 15.65 27.68
CA LEU A 497 36.91 17.01 27.15
C LEU A 497 38.31 17.59 27.38
N GLN A 498 39.32 16.74 27.44
CA GLN A 498 40.67 17.15 27.83
C GLN A 498 41.32 18.12 26.85
N ASP A 499 40.95 18.07 25.58
CA ASP A 499 41.51 18.91 24.52
C ASP A 499 40.67 20.18 24.26
N GLU A 500 39.35 20.14 24.48
CA GLU A 500 38.46 21.30 24.31
C GLU A 500 38.40 22.20 25.55
N SER A 501 38.24 21.60 26.73
CA SER A 501 37.89 22.32 27.96
C SER A 501 38.69 21.88 29.18
N SER A 502 39.61 20.91 29.01
CA SER A 502 40.59 20.48 30.02
C SER A 502 39.99 19.82 31.26
N TYR A 503 38.94 19.02 31.10
CA TYR A 503 38.35 18.20 32.16
C TYR A 503 37.67 16.95 31.59
N ASP A 504 37.39 15.98 32.45
CA ASP A 504 36.54 14.82 32.15
C ASP A 504 35.17 14.96 32.83
N GLN A 505 34.12 14.47 32.18
CA GLN A 505 32.76 14.55 32.67
C GLN A 505 32.09 13.19 32.74
N ARG A 506 31.41 12.92 33.86
CA ARG A 506 30.49 11.78 33.99
C ARG A 506 29.13 12.27 34.48
N ARG A 507 28.08 11.97 33.71
CA ARG A 507 26.69 12.24 34.05
C ARG A 507 25.92 10.94 34.19
N THR A 508 25.22 10.77 35.30
CA THR A 508 24.33 9.60 35.52
C THR A 508 23.03 10.11 36.10
N GLY A 509 21.91 9.75 35.50
CA GLY A 509 20.63 10.24 35.97
C GLY A 509 19.45 9.52 35.37
N GLY A 510 18.29 10.05 35.71
CA GLY A 510 17.05 9.64 35.10
C GLY A 510 15.99 10.73 35.17
N ALA A 511 14.93 10.54 34.40
CA ALA A 511 13.77 11.39 34.38
C ALA A 511 12.49 10.57 34.49
N LEU A 512 11.50 11.11 35.19
CA LEU A 512 10.12 10.64 35.13
C LEU A 512 9.33 11.67 34.33
N ARG A 513 8.52 11.21 33.37
CA ARG A 513 7.75 12.07 32.46
C ARG A 513 6.29 11.69 32.44
N VAL A 514 5.43 12.71 32.45
CA VAL A 514 3.99 12.60 32.25
C VAL A 514 3.57 13.66 31.25
N GLY A 515 2.85 13.28 30.20
CA GLY A 515 2.35 14.21 29.19
C GLY A 515 0.88 14.00 28.89
N TYR A 516 0.14 15.08 28.76
CA TYR A 516 -1.30 15.07 28.52
C TYR A 516 -1.67 16.10 27.43
N PRO A 517 -2.73 15.83 26.64
CA PRO A 517 -3.26 16.78 25.68
C PRO A 517 -3.99 17.91 26.42
N LEU A 518 -3.76 19.14 25.99
CA LEU A 518 -4.57 20.30 26.37
C LEU A 518 -5.71 20.53 25.35
N SER A 519 -5.48 20.14 24.10
CA SER A 519 -6.44 20.11 22.99
C SER A 519 -5.91 19.16 21.91
N GLU A 520 -6.62 19.01 20.78
CA GLU A 520 -6.17 18.18 19.65
C GLU A 520 -4.76 18.53 19.13
N ARG A 521 -4.37 19.81 19.23
CA ARG A 521 -3.08 20.31 18.70
C ARG A 521 -2.08 20.71 19.77
N TRP A 522 -2.49 20.81 21.03
CA TRP A 522 -1.62 21.23 22.13
C TRP A 522 -1.36 20.07 23.07
N ARG A 523 -0.09 19.75 23.31
CA ARG A 523 0.32 18.75 24.31
C ARG A 523 1.27 19.39 25.31
N GLN A 524 1.12 19.00 26.57
CA GLN A 524 2.00 19.45 27.64
C GLN A 524 2.66 18.23 28.29
N THR A 525 3.96 18.30 28.52
CA THR A 525 4.76 17.25 29.16
C THR A 525 5.50 17.84 30.34
N ALA A 526 5.20 17.34 31.53
CA ALA A 526 5.95 17.62 32.74
C ALA A 526 6.97 16.50 32.96
N SER A 527 8.20 16.86 33.28
CA SER A 527 9.26 15.90 33.61
C SER A 527 10.03 16.30 34.85
N TYR A 528 10.27 15.35 35.73
CA TYR A 528 11.17 15.51 36.87
C TYR A 528 12.46 14.77 36.59
N ARG A 529 13.59 15.49 36.55
CA ARG A 529 14.92 14.96 36.26
C ARG A 529 15.77 15.01 37.52
N ALA A 530 16.42 13.89 37.82
CA ALA A 530 17.42 13.77 38.87
C ALA A 530 18.70 13.20 38.27
N GLU A 531 19.80 13.96 38.34
CA GLU A 531 21.08 13.53 37.82
C GLU A 531 22.24 13.91 38.73
N ARG A 532 23.30 13.14 38.64
CA ARG A 532 24.61 13.44 39.22
C ARG A 532 25.56 13.78 38.08
N ASN A 533 26.17 14.96 38.16
CA ASN A 533 27.26 15.39 37.30
C ASN A 533 28.57 15.35 38.11
N GLU A 534 29.58 14.65 37.61
CA GLU A 534 30.91 14.54 38.20
C GLU A 534 31.92 15.08 37.19
N ILE A 535 32.67 16.11 37.59
CA ILE A 535 33.77 16.69 36.82
C ILE A 535 35.08 16.26 37.47
N THR A 536 35.95 15.60 36.71
CA THR A 536 37.27 15.11 37.17
C THR A 536 38.38 15.56 36.23
N ASP A 537 39.63 15.26 36.62
CA ASP A 537 40.83 15.44 35.79
C ASP A 537 40.99 16.88 35.25
N VAL A 538 40.60 17.86 36.06
CA VAL A 538 40.65 19.28 35.72
C VAL A 538 42.10 19.77 35.66
N LYS A 539 42.57 20.19 34.48
CA LYS A 539 43.93 20.74 34.33
C LYS A 539 44.04 22.14 34.93
N SER A 540 45.26 22.54 35.30
CA SER A 540 45.54 23.84 35.94
C SER A 540 45.25 25.06 35.05
N ASP A 541 45.21 24.87 33.73
CA ASP A 541 44.88 25.88 32.72
C ASP A 541 43.40 25.88 32.31
N ALA A 542 42.58 24.99 32.89
CA ALA A 542 41.13 25.02 32.73
C ALA A 542 40.55 26.37 33.21
N SER A 543 39.40 26.75 32.66
CA SER A 543 38.74 27.99 33.08
C SER A 543 38.44 27.98 34.58
N ARG A 544 38.46 29.15 35.22
CA ARG A 544 38.14 29.29 36.65
C ARG A 544 36.78 28.67 37.00
N PHE A 545 35.78 28.80 36.12
CA PHE A 545 34.46 28.22 36.33
C PHE A 545 34.47 26.69 36.36
N VAL A 546 35.33 26.04 35.56
CA VAL A 546 35.48 24.58 35.57
C VAL A 546 36.19 24.13 36.85
N GLN A 547 37.25 24.84 37.25
CA GLN A 547 37.97 24.56 38.50
C GLN A 547 37.06 24.67 39.74
N GLU A 548 36.18 25.67 39.78
CA GLU A 548 35.19 25.83 40.84
C GLU A 548 34.06 24.78 40.81
N GLN A 549 33.91 24.06 39.71
CA GLN A 549 32.91 23.00 39.53
C GLN A 549 33.49 21.58 39.68
N GLU A 550 34.79 21.43 39.93
CA GLU A 550 35.42 20.14 40.15
C GLU A 550 34.74 19.35 41.28
N GLY A 551 34.51 18.06 41.05
CA GLY A 551 33.82 17.18 41.97
C GLY A 551 32.39 16.88 41.53
N ARG A 552 31.52 16.61 42.51
CA ARG A 552 30.16 16.10 42.28
C ARG A 552 29.12 17.17 42.53
N ARG A 553 28.16 17.28 41.63
CA ARG A 553 26.95 18.09 41.78
C ARG A 553 25.71 17.27 41.45
N ASP A 554 24.79 17.25 42.39
CA ASP A 554 23.48 16.64 42.18
C ASP A 554 22.50 17.70 41.67
N THR A 555 21.79 17.41 40.60
CA THR A 555 20.77 18.29 40.01
C THR A 555 19.41 17.63 40.12
N SER A 556 18.46 18.35 40.69
CA SER A 556 17.04 18.00 40.69
C SER A 556 16.26 19.13 40.04
N ALA A 557 15.59 18.82 38.93
CA ALA A 557 14.94 19.79 38.09
C ALA A 557 13.53 19.36 37.67
N LEU A 558 12.62 20.31 37.60
CA LEU A 558 11.31 20.15 37.01
C LEU A 558 11.27 20.91 35.68
N ALA A 559 10.98 20.19 34.61
CA ALA A 559 10.81 20.75 33.28
C ALA A 559 9.35 20.61 32.82
N LEU A 560 8.91 21.60 32.05
CA LEU A 560 7.61 21.67 31.42
C LEU A 560 7.81 21.99 29.95
N ARG A 561 7.47 21.04 29.09
CA ARG A 561 7.41 21.22 27.64
C ARG A 561 5.97 21.45 27.23
N THR A 562 5.72 22.51 26.49
CA THR A 562 4.44 22.73 25.81
C THR A 562 4.70 22.69 24.30
N THR A 563 4.01 21.80 23.61
CA THR A 563 4.12 21.62 22.15
C THR A 563 2.78 21.97 21.49
N TYR A 564 2.86 22.70 20.40
CA TYR A 564 1.75 22.89 19.46
C TYR A 564 2.12 22.24 18.12
N GLU A 565 1.26 21.36 17.64
CA GLU A 565 1.50 20.57 16.44
C GLU A 565 0.32 20.74 15.48
N ASN A 566 0.62 21.19 14.26
CA ASN A 566 -0.33 21.28 13.16
C ASN A 566 0.41 20.88 11.89
N VAL A 567 0.73 19.60 11.78
CA VAL A 567 1.33 18.97 10.61
C VAL A 567 0.37 17.93 10.04
N ASP A 568 0.51 17.65 8.76
CA ASP A 568 -0.28 16.68 7.99
C ASP A 568 0.01 15.22 8.36
N SER A 569 1.27 14.88 8.63
CA SER A 569 1.70 13.58 9.12
C SER A 569 2.74 13.75 10.23
N LYS A 570 2.65 12.91 11.27
CA LYS A 570 3.65 12.88 12.35
C LYS A 570 4.97 12.22 11.94
N GLN A 571 4.92 11.30 10.99
CA GLN A 571 6.10 10.56 10.53
C GLN A 571 6.82 11.27 9.39
N PHE A 572 6.06 11.76 8.41
CA PHE A 572 6.59 12.42 7.22
C PHE A 572 5.89 13.77 7.00
N PRO A 573 6.15 14.78 7.85
CA PRO A 573 5.52 16.09 7.70
C PRO A 573 5.88 16.72 6.35
N THR A 574 4.87 17.09 5.56
CA THR A 574 5.08 17.81 4.29
C THR A 574 4.59 19.25 4.34
N ASP A 575 3.57 19.53 5.15
CA ASP A 575 2.99 20.85 5.34
C ASP A 575 2.67 21.12 6.81
N GLY A 576 2.71 22.41 7.18
CA GLY A 576 2.30 22.88 8.49
C GLY A 576 3.45 23.32 9.40
N TRP A 577 3.21 23.33 10.71
CA TRP A 577 4.18 23.85 11.67
C TRP A 577 4.15 23.12 13.02
N LEU A 578 5.28 23.19 13.71
CA LEU A 578 5.47 22.64 15.05
C LEU A 578 6.16 23.68 15.90
N LEU A 579 5.58 24.02 17.05
CA LEU A 579 6.10 25.00 18.01
C LEU A 579 6.33 24.30 19.35
N TRP A 580 7.42 24.63 20.05
CA TRP A 580 7.64 24.15 21.41
C TRP A 580 8.21 25.22 22.31
N LEU A 581 7.88 25.09 23.60
CA LEU A 581 8.45 25.85 24.70
C LEU A 581 8.81 24.89 25.82
N ASP A 582 10.10 24.80 26.11
CA ASP A 582 10.69 24.11 27.23
C ASP A 582 11.02 25.12 28.32
N THR A 583 10.53 24.89 29.54
CA THR A 583 10.91 25.66 30.73
C THR A 583 11.38 24.70 31.80
N GLU A 584 12.57 24.90 32.34
CA GLU A 584 13.14 24.06 33.39
C GLU A 584 13.56 24.89 34.60
N VAL A 585 13.26 24.38 35.79
CA VAL A 585 13.68 24.96 37.06
C VAL A 585 14.42 23.89 37.86
N ALA A 586 15.70 24.13 38.14
CA ALA A 586 16.58 23.27 38.92
C ALA A 586 16.82 23.87 40.31
N GLY A 587 16.89 23.02 41.34
CA GLY A 587 17.12 23.43 42.74
C GLY A 587 16.11 22.86 43.73
N LEU A 588 15.36 21.82 43.36
CA LEU A 588 14.35 21.15 44.20
C LEU A 588 14.98 20.10 45.14
N GLY A 589 16.13 20.42 45.74
CA GLY A 589 16.91 19.52 46.60
C GLY A 589 18.26 19.08 46.05
N GLY A 590 18.74 19.66 44.95
CA GLY A 590 20.09 19.49 44.42
C GLY A 590 20.96 20.75 44.58
N ASP A 591 22.25 20.62 44.27
CA ASP A 591 23.27 21.68 44.38
C ASP A 591 23.12 22.74 43.27
N ALA A 592 22.67 22.32 42.08
CA ALA A 592 22.49 23.22 40.95
C ALA A 592 21.16 24.00 41.06
N LYS A 593 21.24 25.33 40.96
CA LYS A 593 20.09 26.23 40.98
C LYS A 593 20.07 27.12 39.74
N TYR A 594 19.15 26.85 38.83
CA TYR A 594 19.00 27.64 37.62
C TYR A 594 17.58 27.55 37.07
N VAL A 595 17.21 28.56 36.28
CA VAL A 595 16.04 28.52 35.41
C VAL A 595 16.53 28.56 33.98
N SER A 596 16.00 27.68 33.13
CA SER A 596 16.23 27.74 31.69
C SER A 596 14.92 27.76 30.93
N GLY A 597 14.95 28.42 29.77
CA GLY A 597 13.86 28.46 28.82
C GLY A 597 14.41 28.27 27.42
N LYS A 598 13.83 27.35 26.66
CA LYS A 598 14.18 27.09 25.26
C LYS A 598 12.90 27.02 24.45
N THR A 599 12.87 27.67 23.30
CA THR A 599 11.70 27.67 22.42
C THR A 599 12.14 27.59 20.98
N GLY A 600 11.32 26.96 20.16
CA GLY A 600 11.59 26.85 18.74
C GLY A 600 10.34 26.64 17.92
N ALA A 601 10.54 26.71 16.62
CA ALA A 601 9.52 26.53 15.60
C ALA A 601 10.13 25.79 14.41
N SER A 602 9.39 24.82 13.87
CA SER A 602 9.68 24.16 12.61
C SER A 602 8.51 24.44 11.66
N PHE A 603 8.81 24.94 10.46
CA PHE A 603 7.82 25.22 9.43
C PHE A 603 8.09 24.33 8.23
N PHE A 604 7.10 23.54 7.83
CA PHE A 604 7.14 22.65 6.67
C PHE A 604 6.29 23.27 5.57
N HIS A 605 6.84 23.32 4.36
CA HIS A 605 6.10 23.80 3.20
C HIS A 605 6.51 23.01 1.96
N PRO A 606 5.55 22.38 1.24
CA PRO A 606 5.84 21.70 -0.01
C PRO A 606 6.07 22.75 -1.11
N ILE A 607 7.23 22.72 -1.75
CA ILE A 607 7.53 23.58 -2.91
C ILE A 607 7.20 22.86 -4.22
N TRP A 608 7.41 21.55 -4.25
CA TRP A 608 7.03 20.64 -5.34
C TRP A 608 6.57 19.31 -4.72
N ASP A 609 5.89 18.46 -5.49
CA ASP A 609 5.27 17.20 -5.03
C ASP A 609 6.21 16.26 -4.25
N GLN A 610 7.52 16.39 -4.44
CA GLN A 610 8.55 15.59 -3.76
C GLN A 610 9.59 16.42 -3.00
N VAL A 611 9.42 17.74 -2.91
CA VAL A 611 10.38 18.64 -2.30
C VAL A 611 9.69 19.50 -1.26
N VAL A 612 10.01 19.21 0.01
CA VAL A 612 9.54 19.97 1.18
C VAL A 612 10.69 20.81 1.69
N VAL A 613 10.43 22.09 1.95
CA VAL A 613 11.34 22.95 2.69
C VAL A 613 10.94 22.94 4.16
N ASN A 614 11.91 22.62 5.02
CA ASN A 614 11.79 22.77 6.46
C ASN A 614 12.64 23.96 6.94
N LEU A 615 12.00 24.94 7.57
CA LEU A 615 12.67 26.02 8.28
C LEU A 615 12.58 25.79 9.79
N LEU A 616 13.72 25.48 10.40
CA LEU A 616 13.86 25.27 11.85
C LEU A 616 14.57 26.46 12.50
N GLY A 617 13.96 27.05 13.51
CA GLY A 617 14.56 28.08 14.36
C GLY A 617 14.40 27.75 15.83
N GLU A 618 15.47 27.94 16.60
CA GLU A 618 15.47 27.72 18.05
C GLU A 618 16.26 28.81 18.76
N THR A 619 15.80 29.19 19.96
CA THR A 619 16.50 30.08 20.86
C THR A 619 16.31 29.62 22.31
N GLY A 620 17.27 29.94 23.17
CA GLY A 620 17.16 29.63 24.58
C GLY A 620 17.99 30.55 25.46
N ALA A 621 17.65 30.59 26.74
CA ALA A 621 18.36 31.31 27.77
C ALA A 621 18.39 30.49 29.06
N ILE A 622 19.46 30.64 29.83
CA ILE A 622 19.63 30.02 31.15
C ILE A 622 20.18 31.08 32.11
N GLY A 623 19.67 31.06 33.35
CA GLY A 623 20.13 31.94 34.42
C GLY A 623 20.21 31.18 35.73
N GLY A 624 21.36 31.27 36.41
CA GLY A 624 21.51 30.80 37.78
C GLY A 624 20.72 31.67 38.77
N TYR A 625 20.31 31.09 39.90
CA TYR A 625 19.69 31.85 40.98
C TYR A 625 20.12 31.32 42.36
N GLY A 626 20.14 32.21 43.35
CA GLY A 626 20.39 31.81 44.74
C GLY A 626 21.86 31.55 45.07
N ASP A 627 22.78 32.20 44.36
CA ASP A 627 24.16 32.39 44.82
C ASP A 627 24.20 33.54 45.84
N GLU A 628 24.66 33.23 47.06
CA GLU A 628 25.30 34.23 47.93
C GLU A 628 26.77 34.31 47.50
N GLU A 629 27.23 35.55 47.24
CA GLU A 629 28.58 36.02 46.83
C GLU A 629 29.75 35.04 46.72
#